data_AF-A0AAX2J2Q7-F1
#
_entry.id   AF-A0AAX2J2Q7-F1
#
_cell.length_a   1.000
_cell.length_b   1.000
_cell.length_c   1.000
_cell.angle_alpha   90.00
_cell.angle_beta   90.00
_cell.angle_gamma   90.00
#
_symmetry.space_group_name_H-M   'P 1'
#
loop_
_entity.id
_entity.type
_entity.pdbx_description
1 polymer ?
#
loop_
_entity_poly.entity_id
_entity_poly.type
_entity_poly.pdbx_seq_one_letter_code
_entity_poly.pdbx_strand_id
1 'polypeptide(L)'
;MVHAANIHDTKAGIFVAKKAFETYPSLKGFCADTGYRNIFECEVSEQLGLTVLPKRWIVERTFAWLGWSGRLAKDFEQTNLFAENFVKLGYISQILKFIK
;
A
#
# COMPACT_ATOMS: atom_id res chain seq x y z
N MET A 1 6.27 2.75 -1.02
CA MET A 1 6.18 4.20 -0.76
C MET A 1 5.37 4.38 0.50
N VAL A 2 5.80 5.30 1.36
CA VAL A 2 5.17 5.58 2.65
C VAL A 2 4.99 7.09 2.85
N HIS A 3 4.01 7.49 3.65
CA HIS A 3 3.84 8.87 4.13
C HIS A 3 4.03 8.94 5.65
N ALA A 4 4.06 10.15 6.20
CA ALA A 4 4.19 10.34 7.64
C ALA A 4 2.92 9.88 8.39
N ALA A 5 3.10 9.22 9.53
CA ALA A 5 2.00 8.64 10.32
C ALA A 5 1.14 9.68 11.05
N ASN A 6 1.59 10.94 11.15
CA ASN A 6 0.82 12.02 11.74
C ASN A 6 -0.25 12.59 10.80
N ILE A 7 -0.26 12.19 9.52
CA ILE A 7 -1.26 12.61 8.54
C ILE A 7 -2.26 11.48 8.37
N HIS A 8 -3.55 11.81 8.47
CA HIS A 8 -4.63 10.84 8.30
C HIS A 8 -4.59 10.21 6.90
N ASP A 9 -4.72 8.88 6.83
CA ASP A 9 -4.61 8.09 5.60
C ASP A 9 -5.53 8.57 4.47
N THR A 10 -6.75 8.99 4.80
CA THR A 10 -7.68 9.55 3.81
C THR A 10 -7.15 10.79 3.09
N LYS A 11 -6.33 11.61 3.75
CA LYS A 11 -5.69 12.79 3.14
C LYS A 11 -4.33 12.47 2.55
N ALA A 12 -3.62 11.52 3.15
CA ALA A 12 -2.24 11.22 2.77
C ALA A 12 -2.12 10.18 1.65
N GLY A 13 -3.14 9.34 1.48
CA GLY A 13 -3.17 8.23 0.53
C GLY A 13 -2.96 8.71 -0.91
N ILE A 14 -3.53 9.86 -1.28
CA ILE A 14 -3.39 10.42 -2.63
C ILE A 14 -1.94 10.77 -2.97
N PHE A 15 -1.14 11.23 -2.01
CA PHE A 15 0.28 11.51 -2.25
C PHE A 15 1.06 10.23 -2.58
N VAL A 16 0.73 9.12 -1.89
CA VAL A 16 1.35 7.81 -2.16
C VAL A 16 0.88 7.27 -3.50
N ALA A 17 -0.41 7.39 -3.83
CA ALA A 17 -0.95 6.96 -5.12
C ALA A 17 -0.33 7.74 -6.28
N LYS A 18 -0.21 9.08 -6.14
CA LYS A 18 0.42 9.93 -7.15
C LYS A 18 1.88 9.57 -7.35
N LYS A 19 2.65 9.42 -6.27
CA LYS A 19 4.06 8.99 -6.35
C LYS A 19 4.19 7.61 -7.00
N ALA A 20 3.27 6.70 -6.69
CA ALA A 20 3.24 5.36 -7.29
C ALA A 20 2.96 5.42 -8.79
N PHE A 21 2.02 6.25 -9.22
CA PHE A 21 1.69 6.46 -10.62
C PHE A 21 2.85 7.09 -11.40
N GLU A 22 3.52 8.09 -10.82
CA GLU A 22 4.70 8.72 -11.40
C GLU A 22 5.88 7.73 -11.54
N THR A 23 6.06 6.85 -10.56
CA THR A 23 7.15 5.85 -10.59
C THR A 23 6.84 4.67 -11.50
N TYR A 24 5.57 4.30 -11.62
CA TYR A 24 5.11 3.15 -12.40
C TYR A 24 3.96 3.56 -13.34
N PRO A 25 4.28 4.14 -14.52
CA PRO A 25 3.26 4.60 -15.46
C PRO A 25 2.37 3.49 -16.06
N SER A 26 2.76 2.22 -15.89
CA SER A 26 1.99 1.06 -16.37
C SER A 26 0.84 0.64 -15.44
N LEU A 27 0.66 1.32 -14.30
CA LEU A 27 -0.41 1.03 -13.36
C LEU A 27 -1.79 1.29 -13.99
N LYS A 28 -2.67 0.27 -13.90
CA LYS A 28 -4.05 0.33 -14.44
C LYS A 28 -5.09 0.75 -13.41
N GLY A 29 -4.73 0.81 -12.14
CA GLY A 29 -5.66 1.12 -11.05
C GLY A 29 -5.12 0.68 -9.70
N PHE A 30 -5.85 1.04 -8.64
CA PHE A 30 -5.48 0.75 -7.27
C PHE A 30 -6.48 -0.19 -6.60
N CYS A 31 -6.06 -0.90 -5.57
CA CYS A 31 -6.95 -1.63 -4.66
C CYS A 31 -6.78 -1.01 -3.28
N ALA A 32 -7.88 -0.67 -2.61
CA ALA A 32 -7.86 -0.08 -1.29
C ALA A 32 -8.86 -0.78 -0.36
N ASP A 33 -8.68 -0.59 0.95
CA ASP A 33 -9.63 -1.07 1.95
C ASP A 33 -10.88 -0.16 2.05
N THR A 34 -11.75 -0.44 3.02
CA THR A 34 -12.97 0.38 3.25
C THR A 34 -12.73 1.71 3.95
N GLY A 35 -11.60 1.88 4.64
CA GLY A 35 -11.18 3.15 5.25
C GLY A 35 -10.81 4.22 4.22
N TYR A 36 -10.48 3.83 2.99
CA TYR A 36 -10.21 4.75 1.87
C TYR A 36 -11.45 5.06 1.00
N ARG A 37 -12.67 4.70 1.42
CA ARG A 37 -13.87 4.98 0.62
C ARG A 37 -14.16 6.49 0.50
N ASN A 38 -14.88 6.83 -0.58
CA ASN A 38 -15.32 8.19 -0.91
C ASN A 38 -14.18 9.11 -1.33
N ILE A 39 -13.45 9.69 -0.37
CA ILE A 39 -12.54 10.81 -0.63
C ILE A 39 -11.38 10.35 -1.51
N PHE A 40 -10.70 9.27 -1.13
CA PHE A 40 -9.56 8.77 -1.89
C PHE A 40 -9.98 8.20 -3.25
N GLU A 41 -11.17 7.58 -3.37
CA GLU A 41 -11.70 7.10 -4.64
C GLU A 41 -11.96 8.26 -5.62
N CYS A 42 -12.59 9.34 -5.13
CA CYS A 42 -12.81 10.56 -5.90
C CYS A 42 -11.48 11.21 -6.31
N GLU A 43 -10.54 11.38 -5.38
CA GLU A 43 -9.25 12.02 -5.65
C GLU A 43 -8.41 11.23 -6.66
N VAL A 44 -8.40 9.90 -6.59
CA VAL A 44 -7.70 9.05 -7.56
C VAL A 44 -8.34 9.16 -8.94
N SER A 45 -9.67 9.21 -9.01
CA SER A 45 -10.38 9.37 -10.28
C SER A 45 -10.15 10.75 -10.90
N GLU A 46 -10.21 11.83 -10.11
CA GLU A 46 -10.07 13.20 -10.59
C GLU A 46 -8.62 13.57 -10.94
N GLN A 47 -7.65 13.16 -10.11
CA GLN A 47 -6.25 13.59 -10.27
C GLN A 47 -5.43 12.64 -11.16
N LEU A 48 -5.71 11.34 -11.13
CA LEU A 48 -4.91 10.32 -11.83
C LEU A 48 -5.67 9.68 -13.00
N GLY A 49 -6.98 9.90 -13.13
CA GLY A 49 -7.79 9.26 -14.16
C GLY A 49 -7.89 7.73 -14.00
N LEU A 50 -7.58 7.22 -12.80
CA LEU A 50 -7.59 5.79 -12.49
C LEU A 50 -8.80 5.43 -11.61
N THR A 51 -9.14 4.15 -11.59
CA THR A 51 -10.21 3.63 -10.73
C THR A 51 -9.66 2.81 -9.59
N VAL A 52 -10.33 2.90 -8.44
CA VAL A 52 -10.11 1.98 -7.32
C VAL A 52 -10.97 0.74 -7.55
N LEU A 53 -10.33 -0.41 -7.66
CA LEU A 53 -10.99 -1.67 -7.92
C LEU A 53 -11.64 -2.21 -6.64
N PRO A 54 -12.85 -2.81 -6.72
CA PRO A 54 -13.54 -3.38 -5.57
C PRO A 54 -12.95 -4.76 -5.17
N LYS A 55 -11.62 -4.84 -5.06
CA LYS A 55 -10.87 -6.07 -4.73
C LYS A 55 -10.28 -6.01 -3.31
N ARG A 56 -11.08 -5.56 -2.36
CA ARG A 56 -10.71 -5.41 -0.94
C ARG A 56 -10.07 -6.67 -0.33
N TRP A 57 -10.60 -7.85 -0.65
CA TRP A 57 -10.11 -9.11 -0.10
C TRP A 57 -8.62 -9.36 -0.39
N ILE A 58 -8.07 -8.79 -1.47
CA ILE A 58 -6.65 -8.91 -1.80
C ILE A 58 -5.83 -8.12 -0.78
N VAL A 59 -6.22 -6.88 -0.51
CA VAL A 59 -5.53 -5.98 0.44
C VAL A 59 -5.49 -6.61 1.83
N GLU A 60 -6.64 -7.06 2.34
CA GLU A 60 -6.74 -7.67 3.67
C GLU A 60 -5.92 -8.96 3.77
N ARG A 61 -5.94 -9.78 2.72
CA ARG A 61 -5.16 -11.02 2.67
C ARG A 61 -3.66 -10.75 2.66
N THR A 62 -3.21 -9.71 1.94
CA THR A 62 -1.81 -9.29 1.96
C THR A 62 -1.37 -8.93 3.38
N PHE A 63 -2.16 -8.14 4.10
CA PHE A 63 -1.86 -7.80 5.50
C PHE A 63 -1.86 -9.03 6.41
N ALA A 64 -2.81 -9.95 6.25
CA ALA A 64 -2.85 -11.20 7.01
C ALA A 64 -1.57 -12.04 6.81
N TRP A 65 -1.05 -12.13 5.58
CA TRP A 65 0.21 -12.83 5.30
C TRP A 65 1.45 -12.12 5.83
N LEU A 66 1.46 -10.78 5.82
CA LEU A 66 2.54 -10.01 6.43
C LEU A 66 2.59 -10.20 7.95
N GLY A 67 1.44 -10.45 8.60
CA GLY A 67 1.38 -10.80 10.02
C GLY A 67 2.13 -12.10 10.39
N TRP A 68 2.42 -12.98 9.43
CA TRP A 68 3.23 -14.18 9.67
C TRP A 68 4.73 -13.90 9.70
N SER A 69 5.15 -12.74 9.19
CA SER A 69 6.53 -12.28 9.29
C SER A 69 6.73 -11.67 10.67
N GLY A 70 7.28 -12.44 11.62
CA GLY A 70 7.50 -11.97 13.00
C GLY A 70 8.28 -10.66 13.11
N ARG A 71 9.15 -10.36 12.13
CA ARG A 71 9.86 -9.08 12.04
C ARG A 71 8.93 -7.86 11.90
N LEU A 72 7.77 -8.02 11.27
CA LEU A 72 6.78 -6.96 11.04
C LEU A 72 5.72 -6.89 12.15
N ALA A 73 5.79 -7.76 13.17
CA ALA A 73 4.80 -7.79 14.24
C ALA A 73 4.85 -6.53 15.14
N LYS A 74 5.95 -5.79 15.13
CA LYS A 74 6.13 -4.56 15.88
C LYS A 74 7.09 -3.62 15.15
N ASP A 75 6.87 -2.32 15.33
CA ASP A 75 7.76 -1.29 14.79
C ASP A 75 9.07 -1.27 15.59
N PHE A 76 10.07 -2.00 15.08
CA PHE A 76 11.44 -2.01 15.62
C PHE A 76 12.37 -1.03 14.90
N GLU A 77 11.92 -0.46 13.79
CA GLU A 77 12.78 0.30 12.89
C GLU A 77 12.92 1.75 13.35
N GLN A 78 14.16 2.24 13.37
CA GLN A 78 14.47 3.63 13.78
C GLN A 78 14.07 4.67 12.73
N THR A 79 13.99 4.28 11.45
CA THR A 79 13.66 5.19 10.36
C THR A 79 12.57 4.61 9.46
N ASN A 80 11.78 5.51 8.87
CA ASN A 80 10.72 5.15 7.90
C ASN A 80 11.28 4.41 6.67
N LEU A 81 12.54 4.69 6.29
CA LEU A 81 13.18 4.01 5.17
C LEU A 81 13.43 2.53 5.49
N PHE A 82 13.88 2.22 6.70
CA PHE A 82 14.04 0.83 7.13
C PHE A 82 12.68 0.14 7.25
N ALA A 83 11.69 0.79 7.87
CA ALA A 83 10.33 0.25 7.95
C ALA A 83 9.76 -0.11 6.57
N GLU A 84 9.86 0.82 5.60
CA GLU A 84 9.41 0.57 4.23
C GLU A 84 10.15 -0.64 3.60
N ASN A 85 11.46 -0.75 3.81
CA ASN A 85 12.26 -1.83 3.24
C ASN A 85 11.91 -3.19 3.84
N PHE A 86 11.66 -3.28 5.15
CA PHE A 86 11.24 -4.53 5.77
C PHE A 86 9.87 -5.00 5.27
N VAL A 87 8.93 -4.08 5.03
CA VAL A 87 7.64 -4.41 4.41
C VAL A 87 7.85 -4.97 2.99
N LYS A 88 8.71 -4.33 2.18
CA LYS A 88 9.07 -4.83 0.84
C LYS A 88 9.70 -6.22 0.90
N LEU A 89 10.66 -6.45 1.79
CA LEU A 89 11.31 -7.75 1.99
C LEU A 89 10.30 -8.83 2.40
N GLY A 90 9.38 -8.49 3.32
CA GLY A 90 8.30 -9.39 3.73
C GLY A 90 7.44 -9.81 2.54
N TYR A 91 7.07 -8.85 1.67
CA TYR A 91 6.26 -9.14 0.49
C TYR A 91 7.02 -9.97 -0.57
N ILE A 92 8.29 -9.65 -0.83
CA ILE A 92 9.16 -10.43 -1.73
C ILE A 92 9.27 -11.87 -1.22
N SER A 93 9.50 -12.07 0.08
CA SER A 93 9.56 -13.40 0.69
C SER A 93 8.26 -14.18 0.48
N GLN A 94 7.09 -13.52 0.56
CA GLN A 94 5.82 -14.18 0.25
C GLN A 94 5.71 -14.55 -1.22
N ILE A 95 6.05 -13.65 -2.14
CA ILE A 95 6.00 -13.93 -3.59
C ILE A 95 6.90 -15.11 -3.97
N LEU A 96 8.11 -15.17 -3.43
CA LEU A 96 9.07 -16.23 -3.72
C LEU A 96 8.55 -17.63 -3.37
N LYS A 97 7.65 -17.76 -2.39
CA LYS A 97 7.02 -19.06 -2.06
C LYS A 97 6.08 -19.57 -3.16
N PHE A 98 5.60 -18.69 -4.04
CA PHE A 98 4.65 -19.02 -5.09
C PHE A 98 5.31 -19.19 -6.47
N ILE A 99 6.57 -18.81 -6.62
CA ILE A 99 7.34 -19.02 -7.85
C ILE A 99 7.90 -20.44 -7.79
N LYS A 100 7.46 -21.31 -8.71
CA LYS A 100 8.01 -22.65 -8.93
C LYS A 100 9.12 -22.62 -9.96
#